data_AF-A0A522KPZ5-F1
#
_entry.id   AF-A0A522KPZ5-F1
#
_cell.length_a   1.000
_cell.length_b   1.000
_cell.length_c   1.000
_cell.angle_alpha   90.00
_cell.angle_beta   90.00
_cell.angle_gamma   90.00
#
_symmetry.space_group_name_H-M   'P 1'
#
loop_
_entity.id
_entity.type
_entity.pdbx_description
1 polymer ?
#
loop_
_entity_poly.entity_id
_entity_poly.type
_entity_poly.pdbx_seq_one_letter_code
_entity_poly.pdbx_strand_id
1 'polypeptide(L)'
;MRQLSLARRVLCAAACVWWAAGAALVAGATPASAAHVASGAVQAAHGLALSAASAASAASAARTASAPASAPLSTTPASPATAPSGNAASAGTPASTPAPASAPAVLKLPEHPALTRAQDVEETHAALRMRAVFAREVTRRLRVPLADQHAYGARLQAALDDRDLGELAGEFVVLVDRNANVQALFIYFRASPGEPWLMIGASPVATGRPGEYDHFLTPLGVFAHTPDNMDFRAEGTMNQNGIRGYGRRDMRIYDLGWVDGERGWGKGGVSQMRFQMHATDPDRLEPLLGIRHSKGCVRIPASLNVFLDHHGILDAEYEALAASGKSLWVLHSDRVVTPWAGRFIVVVDSERKTRPAWSPAPGSKARAKVPAGGDQAD
;
A
#
# COMPACT_ATOMS: atom_id res chain seq x y z
N MET A 1 42.38 26.07 42.38
CA MET A 1 43.37 27.14 42.59
C MET A 1 44.10 27.40 41.27
N ARG A 2 44.12 28.67 40.82
CA ARG A 2 44.95 29.32 39.77
C ARG A 2 45.01 28.66 38.38
N GLN A 3 44.27 29.11 37.36
CA GLN A 3 44.35 30.33 36.51
C GLN A 3 45.54 30.44 35.52
N LEU A 4 45.15 30.57 34.23
CA LEU A 4 45.66 31.44 33.14
C LEU A 4 47.02 31.07 32.51
N SER A 5 47.30 31.21 31.20
CA SER A 5 46.67 31.95 30.08
C SER A 5 47.24 31.40 28.73
N LEU A 6 46.47 31.31 27.63
CA LEU A 6 46.51 32.16 26.41
C LEU A 6 47.87 32.18 25.66
N ALA A 7 48.02 32.11 24.33
CA ALA A 7 47.26 32.53 23.14
C ALA A 7 47.99 31.95 21.88
N ARG A 8 47.64 32.08 20.60
CA ARG A 8 46.63 32.81 19.83
C ARG A 8 46.62 32.25 18.38
N ARG A 9 45.48 32.46 17.71
CA ARG A 9 45.12 32.15 16.32
C ARG A 9 45.96 32.90 15.28
N VAL A 10 46.09 32.32 14.08
CA VAL A 10 46.28 33.05 12.82
C VAL A 10 45.08 32.78 11.90
N LEU A 11 44.40 33.87 11.53
CA LEU A 11 43.43 33.97 10.43
C LEU A 11 44.18 34.56 9.23
N CYS A 12 43.88 34.10 8.02
CA CYS A 12 43.95 34.92 6.82
C CYS A 12 42.80 34.55 5.87
N ALA A 13 42.14 35.59 5.38
CA ALA A 13 40.97 35.58 4.50
C ALA A 13 41.31 36.37 3.22
N ALA A 14 40.67 36.01 2.11
CA ALA A 14 40.29 36.83 0.92
C ALA A 14 39.79 35.85 -0.17
N ALA A 15 38.56 35.85 -0.71
CA ALA A 15 37.79 36.89 -1.43
C ALA A 15 38.57 37.45 -2.65
N CYS A 16 38.10 37.62 -3.88
CA CYS A 16 36.81 37.48 -4.58
C CYS A 16 37.04 37.92 -6.06
N VAL A 17 36.09 37.60 -6.97
CA VAL A 17 35.68 38.36 -8.20
C VAL A 17 36.24 38.04 -9.62
N TRP A 18 35.38 37.37 -10.41
CA TRP A 18 34.76 37.64 -11.76
C TRP A 18 35.55 37.92 -13.06
N TRP A 19 35.12 37.24 -14.15
CA TRP A 19 34.59 37.71 -15.47
C TRP A 19 34.34 36.45 -16.35
N ALA A 20 33.23 36.14 -17.04
CA ALA A 20 32.27 36.80 -17.95
C ALA A 20 32.57 36.65 -19.46
N ALA A 21 31.60 36.02 -20.17
CA ALA A 21 31.11 36.23 -21.56
C ALA A 21 31.59 35.39 -22.77
N GLY A 22 30.59 35.03 -23.61
CA GLY A 22 30.64 34.57 -25.03
C GLY A 22 29.82 33.28 -25.29
N ALA A 23 28.50 33.30 -25.58
CA ALA A 23 27.79 33.55 -26.87
C ALA A 23 28.29 32.68 -28.04
N ALA A 24 27.53 32.11 -29.00
CA ALA A 24 26.12 31.77 -29.28
C ALA A 24 26.13 31.10 -30.70
N LEU A 25 25.15 30.24 -31.06
CA LEU A 25 24.66 29.82 -32.42
C LEU A 25 24.14 28.36 -32.29
N VAL A 26 22.84 28.01 -32.34
CA VAL A 26 21.73 28.11 -33.33
C VAL A 26 21.84 27.19 -34.55
N ALA A 27 20.73 26.46 -34.77
CA ALA A 27 20.22 25.73 -35.96
C ALA A 27 20.29 24.19 -35.84
N GLY A 28 19.24 23.41 -36.12
CA GLY A 28 17.96 23.72 -36.74
C GLY A 28 16.93 22.59 -36.53
N ALA A 29 15.69 22.90 -36.95
CA ALA A 29 14.50 22.08 -36.83
C ALA A 29 14.38 21.01 -37.93
N THR A 30 13.65 19.93 -37.65
CA THR A 30 12.54 19.40 -38.48
C THR A 30 11.78 18.27 -37.75
N PRO A 31 10.49 18.03 -38.07
CA PRO A 31 9.56 17.26 -37.25
C PRO A 31 9.40 15.80 -37.71
N ALA A 32 9.03 14.91 -36.79
CA ALA A 32 8.64 13.53 -37.09
C ALA A 32 7.12 13.37 -37.16
N SER A 33 6.68 12.64 -38.19
CA SER A 33 5.32 12.33 -38.61
C SER A 33 4.36 11.89 -37.51
N ALA A 34 3.15 12.45 -37.59
CA ALA A 34 1.94 11.87 -37.06
C ALA A 34 1.52 10.65 -37.91
N ALA A 35 1.24 9.53 -37.24
CA ALA A 35 0.44 8.45 -37.78
C ALA A 35 -0.81 8.32 -36.89
N HIS A 36 -1.89 8.97 -37.32
CA HIS A 36 -3.23 8.72 -36.84
C HIS A 36 -3.74 7.43 -37.49
N VAL A 37 -4.07 6.43 -36.66
CA VAL A 37 -5.03 5.38 -37.06
C VAL A 37 -6.40 5.84 -36.57
N ALA A 38 -7.24 6.18 -37.55
CA ALA A 38 -8.64 6.51 -37.37
C ALA A 38 -9.42 5.27 -36.94
N SER A 39 -10.29 5.40 -35.94
CA SER A 39 -11.39 4.48 -35.71
C SER A 39 -12.69 5.23 -35.94
N GLY A 40 -13.54 4.61 -36.77
CA GLY A 40 -14.67 5.21 -37.44
C GLY A 40 -15.85 5.57 -36.53
N ALA A 41 -16.63 6.50 -37.07
CA ALA A 41 -17.88 7.02 -36.55
C ALA A 41 -18.98 5.97 -36.41
N VAL A 42 -19.89 6.18 -35.45
CA VAL A 42 -21.32 6.26 -35.73
C VAL A 42 -21.92 7.39 -34.87
N GLN A 43 -22.47 8.39 -35.55
CA GLN A 43 -23.31 9.44 -34.99
C GLN A 43 -24.74 8.94 -34.78
N ALA A 44 -25.40 9.40 -33.72
CA ALA A 44 -26.83 9.70 -33.76
C ALA A 44 -27.06 10.99 -32.96
N ALA A 45 -27.32 12.06 -33.69
CA ALA A 45 -27.69 13.36 -33.17
C ALA A 45 -29.22 13.46 -33.07
N HIS A 46 -29.71 14.06 -31.99
CA HIS A 46 -30.90 14.90 -32.04
C HIS A 46 -30.62 16.13 -31.19
N GLY A 47 -30.43 17.26 -31.87
CA GLY A 47 -30.41 18.58 -31.26
C GLY A 47 -31.80 19.19 -31.24
N LEU A 48 -32.05 20.04 -30.26
CA LEU A 48 -32.82 21.27 -30.41
C LEU A 48 -32.20 22.32 -29.48
N ALA A 49 -32.06 23.52 -30.02
CA ALA A 49 -31.34 24.65 -29.45
C ALA A 49 -32.30 25.72 -28.89
N LEU A 50 -31.69 26.71 -28.22
CA LEU A 50 -32.15 28.07 -27.90
C LEU A 50 -32.98 28.23 -26.61
N SER A 51 -32.42 28.93 -25.61
CA SER A 51 -32.48 30.40 -25.55
C SER A 51 -31.88 30.90 -24.23
N ALA A 52 -31.17 32.03 -24.29
CA ALA A 52 -30.67 32.78 -23.14
C ALA A 52 -31.57 34.02 -22.92
N ALA A 53 -31.98 34.28 -21.67
CA ALA A 53 -32.40 35.60 -21.21
C ALA A 53 -32.37 35.69 -19.66
N SER A 54 -32.11 36.91 -19.21
CA SER A 54 -31.66 37.35 -17.88
C SER A 54 -32.72 37.46 -16.78
N ALA A 55 -32.18 37.68 -15.56
CA ALA A 55 -32.66 38.58 -14.49
C ALA A 55 -33.36 37.98 -13.25
N ALA A 56 -32.65 38.15 -12.12
CA ALA A 56 -33.05 38.49 -10.75
C ALA A 56 -34.55 38.50 -10.36
N SER A 57 -34.90 37.87 -9.22
CA SER A 57 -35.02 38.51 -7.90
C SER A 57 -35.91 37.71 -6.91
N ALA A 58 -35.43 37.65 -5.66
CA ALA A 58 -36.14 37.65 -4.36
C ALA A 58 -37.44 36.85 -4.09
N ALA A 59 -37.31 35.93 -3.12
CA ALA A 59 -38.03 35.86 -1.83
C ALA A 59 -39.54 35.52 -1.74
N SER A 60 -39.78 34.42 -1.02
CA SER A 60 -40.63 34.32 0.20
C SER A 60 -41.99 33.61 0.13
N ALA A 61 -42.25 32.96 1.27
CA ALA A 61 -43.52 32.61 1.90
C ALA A 61 -44.18 31.24 1.59
N ALA A 62 -44.12 30.42 2.64
CA ALA A 62 -44.96 29.28 2.94
C ALA A 62 -46.45 29.63 3.08
N ARG A 63 -47.34 28.63 2.90
CA ARG A 63 -48.26 28.11 3.94
C ARG A 63 -49.29 27.08 3.42
N THR A 64 -49.45 26.02 4.21
CA THR A 64 -50.68 25.25 4.57
C THR A 64 -51.54 24.64 3.45
N ALA A 65 -51.61 23.31 3.29
CA ALA A 65 -52.36 22.32 4.08
C ALA A 65 -53.88 22.33 3.84
N SER A 66 -54.43 21.19 3.37
CA SER A 66 -55.67 20.54 3.85
C SER A 66 -55.98 19.28 3.04
N ALA A 67 -56.04 18.13 3.73
CA ALA A 67 -56.76 16.94 3.31
C ALA A 67 -58.22 17.02 3.80
N PRO A 68 -59.13 16.17 3.31
CA PRO A 68 -59.64 15.14 4.21
C PRO A 68 -59.89 13.76 3.55
N ALA A 69 -60.00 12.76 4.43
CA ALA A 69 -60.24 11.35 4.17
C ALA A 69 -61.74 11.01 4.05
N SER A 70 -62.08 9.88 3.42
CA SER A 70 -62.75 8.71 4.06
C SER A 70 -63.19 7.66 3.02
N ALA A 71 -62.97 6.39 3.36
CA ALA A 71 -63.40 5.15 2.69
C ALA A 71 -64.90 4.84 3.01
N PRO A 72 -65.55 3.66 2.73
CA PRO A 72 -65.00 2.28 2.73
C PRO A 72 -65.67 1.21 1.81
N LEU A 73 -65.22 -0.05 2.03
CA LEU A 73 -65.80 -1.40 1.72
C LEU A 73 -65.61 -1.94 0.29
N SER A 74 -65.46 -3.24 -0.02
CA SER A 74 -65.03 -4.52 0.61
C SER A 74 -65.48 -5.62 -0.37
N THR A 75 -64.63 -6.63 -0.67
CA THR A 75 -64.90 -8.07 -0.99
C THR A 75 -64.12 -8.66 -2.19
N THR A 76 -63.60 -9.88 -1.95
CA THR A 76 -62.78 -10.83 -2.75
C THR A 76 -63.67 -11.89 -3.47
N PRO A 77 -63.20 -12.98 -4.15
CA PRO A 77 -61.89 -13.36 -4.78
C PRO A 77 -61.98 -14.09 -6.19
N ALA A 78 -60.78 -14.42 -6.74
CA ALA A 78 -60.36 -15.64 -7.50
C ALA A 78 -60.55 -15.82 -9.04
N SER A 79 -59.39 -15.92 -9.74
CA SER A 79 -58.85 -16.89 -10.77
C SER A 79 -59.72 -17.48 -11.91
N PRO A 80 -59.18 -18.20 -12.94
CA PRO A 80 -57.80 -18.39 -13.48
C PRO A 80 -57.72 -18.29 -15.04
N ALA A 81 -56.52 -18.38 -15.65
CA ALA A 81 -56.35 -19.03 -16.98
C ALA A 81 -54.87 -19.27 -17.34
N THR A 82 -54.65 -20.40 -18.03
CA THR A 82 -53.38 -21.09 -18.31
C THR A 82 -52.98 -20.99 -19.78
N ALA A 83 -51.67 -21.21 -20.05
CA ALA A 83 -51.05 -21.79 -21.26
C ALA A 83 -50.60 -20.83 -22.41
N PRO A 84 -49.68 -21.22 -23.33
CA PRO A 84 -48.73 -22.36 -23.35
C PRO A 84 -47.27 -21.99 -23.73
N SER A 85 -46.45 -23.04 -23.68
CA SER A 85 -45.03 -23.22 -24.03
C SER A 85 -44.65 -22.95 -25.50
N GLY A 86 -43.38 -22.57 -25.73
CA GLY A 86 -42.73 -22.61 -27.06
C GLY A 86 -41.26 -22.15 -27.02
N ASN A 87 -40.34 -23.07 -27.28
CA ASN A 87 -38.87 -22.99 -27.19
C ASN A 87 -38.18 -21.88 -28.02
N ALA A 88 -37.05 -21.35 -27.51
CA ALA A 88 -35.78 -21.32 -28.25
C ALA A 88 -34.59 -21.04 -27.31
N ALA A 89 -33.66 -21.99 -27.24
CA ALA A 89 -32.42 -21.91 -26.48
C ALA A 89 -31.46 -20.88 -27.09
N SER A 90 -30.85 -20.05 -26.26
CA SER A 90 -29.56 -19.41 -26.53
C SER A 90 -28.61 -19.81 -25.43
N ALA A 91 -27.56 -20.54 -25.81
CA ALA A 91 -26.52 -21.04 -24.94
C ALA A 91 -25.81 -19.86 -24.25
N GLY A 92 -26.14 -19.62 -22.99
CA GLY A 92 -25.33 -18.79 -22.11
C GLY A 92 -24.10 -19.59 -21.70
N THR A 93 -22.91 -19.05 -22.00
CA THR A 93 -21.65 -19.48 -21.41
C THR A 93 -21.83 -19.61 -19.89
N PRO A 94 -21.51 -20.76 -19.27
CA PRO A 94 -21.62 -20.86 -17.83
C PRO A 94 -20.64 -19.87 -17.22
N ALA A 95 -21.16 -18.93 -16.43
CA ALA A 95 -20.37 -18.13 -15.52
C ALA A 95 -19.54 -19.10 -14.68
N SER A 96 -18.21 -19.02 -14.80
CA SER A 96 -17.30 -19.82 -13.99
C SER A 96 -17.59 -19.50 -12.53
N THR A 97 -18.16 -20.47 -11.82
CA THR A 97 -18.32 -20.43 -10.38
C THR A 97 -16.96 -20.11 -9.76
N PRO A 98 -16.84 -19.14 -8.84
CA PRO A 98 -15.60 -18.95 -8.09
C PRO A 98 -15.25 -20.28 -7.43
N ALA A 99 -14.03 -20.77 -7.66
CA ALA A 99 -13.55 -21.96 -7.01
C ALA A 99 -13.69 -21.79 -5.48
N PRO A 100 -14.16 -22.82 -4.75
CA PRO A 100 -14.24 -22.75 -3.30
C PRO A 100 -12.84 -22.46 -2.74
N ALA A 101 -12.79 -21.58 -1.73
CA ALA A 101 -11.56 -21.15 -1.09
C ALA A 101 -10.70 -22.37 -0.74
N SER A 102 -9.47 -22.38 -1.23
CA SER A 102 -8.44 -23.29 -0.73
C SER A 102 -8.33 -23.07 0.78
N ALA A 103 -8.33 -24.15 1.55
CA ALA A 103 -8.04 -24.09 2.98
C ALA A 103 -6.80 -23.21 3.21
N PRO A 104 -6.74 -22.41 4.30
CA PRO A 104 -5.62 -21.52 4.55
C PRO A 104 -4.32 -22.30 4.41
N ALA A 105 -3.43 -21.81 3.53
CA ALA A 105 -2.18 -22.49 3.23
C ALA A 105 -1.44 -22.77 4.54
N VAL A 106 -1.04 -24.02 4.75
CA VAL A 106 -0.23 -24.41 5.91
C VAL A 106 1.10 -23.67 5.78
N LEU A 107 1.35 -22.72 6.67
CA LEU A 107 2.61 -22.01 6.74
C LEU A 107 3.67 -22.98 7.26
N LYS A 108 4.80 -23.08 6.56
CA LYS A 108 5.89 -23.96 6.93
C LYS A 108 7.07 -23.12 7.41
N LEU A 109 7.64 -23.54 8.53
CA LEU A 109 8.88 -22.96 9.02
C LEU A 109 10.03 -23.34 8.07
N PRO A 110 10.89 -22.40 7.65
CA PRO A 110 12.13 -22.75 6.99
C PRO A 110 13.04 -23.54 7.91
N GLU A 111 13.86 -24.40 7.33
CA GLU A 111 14.99 -24.99 8.04
C GLU A 111 16.04 -23.90 8.28
N HIS A 112 16.24 -23.53 9.54
CA HIS A 112 17.28 -22.62 9.97
C HIS A 112 18.39 -23.41 10.67
N PRO A 113 19.65 -23.29 10.27
CA PRO A 113 20.73 -24.05 10.89
C PRO A 113 20.88 -23.67 12.37
N ALA A 114 21.17 -24.65 13.22
CA ALA A 114 21.52 -24.38 14.61
C ALA A 114 22.86 -23.63 14.65
N LEU A 115 22.82 -22.36 15.06
CA LEU A 115 24.00 -21.52 15.16
C LEU A 115 24.70 -21.72 16.51
N THR A 116 26.03 -21.73 16.49
CA THR A 116 26.80 -21.52 17.72
C THR A 116 26.61 -20.09 18.20
N ARG A 117 26.87 -19.83 19.49
CA ARG A 117 26.79 -18.47 20.08
C ARG A 117 27.62 -17.43 19.31
N ALA A 118 28.79 -17.82 18.82
CA ALA A 118 29.66 -16.91 18.06
C ALA A 118 29.07 -16.58 16.68
N GLN A 119 28.48 -17.56 15.99
CA GLN A 119 27.81 -17.36 14.71
C GLN A 119 26.56 -16.50 14.88
N ASP A 120 25.75 -16.76 15.90
CA ASP A 120 24.56 -15.98 16.25
C ASP A 120 24.88 -14.48 16.45
N VAL A 121 25.96 -14.18 17.17
CA VAL A 121 26.43 -12.80 17.37
C VAL A 121 26.89 -12.16 16.05
N GLU A 122 27.66 -12.89 15.24
CA GLU A 122 28.16 -12.37 13.95
C GLU A 122 27.01 -12.11 12.98
N GLU A 123 26.09 -13.05 12.82
CA GLU A 123 24.91 -12.89 11.95
C GLU A 123 24.02 -11.75 12.42
N THR A 124 23.80 -11.64 13.74
CA THR A 124 23.08 -10.50 14.32
C THR A 124 23.76 -9.19 13.97
N HIS A 125 25.06 -9.06 14.21
CA HIS A 125 25.80 -7.84 13.88
C HIS A 125 25.75 -7.54 12.37
N ALA A 126 25.83 -8.57 11.54
CA ALA A 126 25.82 -8.45 10.10
C ALA A 126 24.46 -7.99 9.56
N ALA A 127 23.37 -8.58 10.01
CA ALA A 127 22.01 -8.15 9.68
C ALA A 127 21.73 -6.73 10.19
N LEU A 128 22.23 -6.36 11.39
CA LEU A 128 22.05 -5.02 11.93
C LEU A 128 22.76 -3.93 11.12
N ARG A 129 23.77 -4.23 10.29
CA ARG A 129 24.34 -3.26 9.34
C ARG A 129 23.30 -2.73 8.36
N MET A 130 22.23 -3.48 8.11
CA MET A 130 21.10 -3.07 7.27
C MET A 130 20.39 -1.82 7.82
N ARG A 131 20.50 -1.51 9.13
CA ARG A 131 19.99 -0.25 9.70
C ARG A 131 20.55 0.99 9.02
N ALA A 132 21.86 0.96 8.70
CA ALA A 132 22.52 2.10 8.05
C ALA A 132 22.11 2.24 6.59
N VAL A 133 21.90 1.11 5.90
CA VAL A 133 21.38 1.05 4.52
C VAL A 133 19.95 1.59 4.47
N PHE A 134 19.06 1.05 5.30
CA PHE A 134 17.69 1.54 5.45
C PHE A 134 17.64 3.04 5.75
N ALA A 135 18.50 3.50 6.66
CA ALA A 135 18.56 4.92 7.04
C ALA A 135 19.00 5.85 5.90
N ARG A 136 19.80 5.35 4.96
CA ARG A 136 20.26 6.09 3.79
C ARG A 136 19.23 6.11 2.67
N GLU A 137 18.56 4.99 2.44
CA GLU A 137 17.76 4.77 1.22
C GLU A 137 16.28 5.02 1.43
N VAL A 138 15.75 4.81 2.64
CA VAL A 138 14.34 5.07 2.94
C VAL A 138 14.17 6.51 3.42
N THR A 139 13.37 7.29 2.70
CA THR A 139 13.19 8.73 2.96
C THR A 139 12.16 8.98 4.06
N ARG A 140 11.02 8.29 4.01
CA ARG A 140 9.91 8.41 4.98
C ARG A 140 10.14 7.42 6.14
N ARG A 141 10.91 7.82 7.13
CA ARG A 141 11.26 6.96 8.29
C ARG A 141 10.55 7.41 9.57
N LEU A 142 10.25 6.45 10.44
CA LEU A 142 9.76 6.68 11.80
C LEU A 142 10.90 6.47 12.81
N ARG A 143 10.99 7.37 13.80
CA ARG A 143 11.94 7.25 14.91
C ARG A 143 11.27 6.62 16.11
N VAL A 144 11.18 5.30 16.10
CA VAL A 144 10.49 4.51 17.13
C VAL A 144 11.36 4.44 18.40
N PRO A 145 10.87 4.83 19.59
CA PRO A 145 11.59 4.69 20.86
C PRO A 145 11.90 3.21 21.17
N LEU A 146 13.01 2.96 21.86
CA LEU A 146 13.48 1.58 22.13
C LEU A 146 12.40 0.72 22.82
N ALA A 147 11.67 1.27 23.79
CA ALA A 147 10.58 0.56 24.47
C ALA A 147 9.47 0.12 23.49
N ASP A 148 9.12 0.98 22.53
CA ASP A 148 8.15 0.63 21.48
C ASP A 148 8.72 -0.40 20.51
N GLN A 149 10.01 -0.32 20.16
CA GLN A 149 10.66 -1.34 19.32
C GLN A 149 10.57 -2.73 19.97
N HIS A 150 10.85 -2.84 21.28
CA HIS A 150 10.70 -4.11 22.00
C HIS A 150 9.24 -4.55 22.09
N ALA A 151 8.31 -3.63 22.36
CA ALA A 151 6.89 -3.96 22.45
C ALA A 151 6.31 -4.47 21.11
N TYR A 152 6.75 -3.92 19.97
CA TYR A 152 6.38 -4.46 18.66
C TYR A 152 7.09 -5.77 18.32
N GLY A 153 8.34 -5.96 18.76
CA GLY A 153 9.03 -7.25 18.65
C GLY A 153 8.30 -8.37 19.43
N ALA A 154 7.77 -8.07 20.62
CA ALA A 154 6.96 -9.01 21.38
C ALA A 154 5.61 -9.31 20.72
N ARG A 155 4.96 -8.30 20.12
CA ARG A 155 3.72 -8.51 19.33
C ARG A 155 3.98 -9.36 18.08
N LEU A 156 5.10 -9.15 17.41
CA LEU A 156 5.54 -9.97 16.30
C LEU A 156 5.70 -11.42 16.75
N GLN A 157 6.41 -11.66 17.85
CA GLN A 157 6.57 -13.00 18.40
C GLN A 157 5.22 -13.68 18.67
N ALA A 158 4.31 -13.00 19.38
CA ALA A 158 2.99 -13.56 19.69
C ALA A 158 2.19 -13.92 18.41
N ALA A 159 2.22 -13.05 17.39
CA ALA A 159 1.54 -13.31 16.13
C ALA A 159 2.15 -14.49 15.35
N LEU A 160 3.46 -14.73 15.48
CA LEU A 160 4.14 -15.90 14.90
C LEU A 160 3.83 -17.18 15.71
N ASP A 161 3.82 -17.10 17.04
CA ASP A 161 3.47 -18.22 17.93
C ASP A 161 2.05 -18.74 17.64
N ASP A 162 1.07 -17.85 17.46
CA ASP A 162 -0.32 -18.17 17.11
C ASP A 162 -0.47 -18.94 15.78
N ARG A 163 0.61 -19.02 14.99
CA ARG A 163 0.66 -19.68 13.67
C ARG A 163 1.70 -20.80 13.62
N ASP A 164 2.16 -21.27 14.77
CA ASP A 164 3.20 -22.30 14.90
C ASP A 164 4.54 -21.91 14.22
N LEU A 165 4.81 -20.60 14.13
CA LEU A 165 6.04 -20.02 13.57
C LEU A 165 6.93 -19.38 14.63
N GLY A 166 6.71 -19.72 15.90
CA GLY A 166 7.42 -19.15 17.05
C GLY A 166 8.93 -19.32 17.02
N GLU A 167 9.43 -20.32 16.29
CA GLU A 167 10.85 -20.63 16.12
C GLU A 167 11.48 -19.96 14.88
N LEU A 168 10.77 -19.05 14.18
CA LEU A 168 11.28 -18.41 12.97
C LEU A 168 12.52 -17.55 13.23
N ALA A 169 13.66 -17.85 12.61
CA ALA A 169 14.90 -17.08 12.78
C ALA A 169 15.73 -17.07 11.49
N GLY A 170 16.76 -16.21 11.45
CA GLY A 170 17.68 -16.07 10.32
C GLY A 170 17.09 -15.43 9.07
N GLU A 171 15.93 -14.79 9.19
CA GLU A 171 15.33 -14.05 8.10
C GLU A 171 14.69 -12.75 8.58
N PHE A 172 14.61 -11.76 7.69
CA PHE A 172 13.87 -10.54 7.97
C PHE A 172 12.37 -10.81 8.02
N VAL A 173 11.66 -10.10 8.90
CA VAL A 173 10.19 -10.14 8.96
C VAL A 173 9.65 -8.72 8.88
N VAL A 174 8.65 -8.52 8.02
CA VAL A 174 7.93 -7.26 7.93
C VAL A 174 6.72 -7.31 8.84
N LEU A 175 6.61 -6.37 9.76
CA LEU A 175 5.46 -6.20 10.65
C LEU A 175 4.71 -4.91 10.27
N VAL A 176 3.38 -4.97 10.20
CA VAL A 176 2.51 -3.83 9.93
C VAL A 176 1.52 -3.67 11.07
N ASP A 177 1.43 -2.46 11.62
CA ASP A 177 0.36 -2.11 12.56
C ASP A 177 -0.74 -1.33 11.83
N ARG A 178 -1.88 -1.99 11.63
CA ARG A 178 -3.06 -1.42 10.96
C ARG A 178 -3.93 -0.53 11.87
N ASN A 179 -3.54 -0.35 13.13
CA ASN A 179 -4.26 0.52 14.05
C ASN A 179 -4.34 1.96 13.48
N ALA A 180 -5.50 2.59 13.53
CA ALA A 180 -5.73 3.92 12.94
C ALA A 180 -4.90 5.04 13.59
N ASN A 181 -4.41 4.83 14.81
CA ASN A 181 -3.53 5.75 15.53
C ASN A 181 -2.05 5.48 15.29
N VAL A 182 -1.67 4.37 14.65
CA VAL A 182 -0.27 4.00 14.42
C VAL A 182 0.09 4.03 12.95
N GLN A 183 -0.47 3.14 12.12
CA GLN A 183 -0.20 3.09 10.68
C GLN A 183 1.30 3.07 10.36
N ALA A 184 1.99 2.04 10.84
CA ALA A 184 3.43 1.89 10.69
C ALA A 184 3.80 0.49 10.17
N LEU A 185 4.87 0.43 9.40
CA LEU A 185 5.57 -0.80 9.04
C LEU A 185 6.93 -0.80 9.73
N PHE A 186 7.33 -1.98 10.21
CA PHE A 186 8.61 -2.27 10.84
C PHE A 186 9.28 -3.44 10.11
N ILE A 187 10.60 -3.42 10.06
CA ILE A 187 11.41 -4.56 9.61
C ILE A 187 12.16 -5.07 10.83
N TYR A 188 12.07 -6.36 11.12
CA TYR A 188 12.70 -7.01 12.26
C TYR A 188 13.63 -8.14 11.81
N PHE A 189 14.60 -8.46 12.66
CA PHE A 189 15.50 -9.59 12.49
C PHE A 189 15.80 -10.24 13.85
N ARG A 190 16.04 -11.55 13.85
CA ARG A 190 16.79 -12.26 14.89
C ARG A 190 17.57 -13.42 14.25
N ALA A 191 18.75 -13.72 14.77
CA ALA A 191 19.58 -14.79 14.23
C ALA A 191 19.14 -16.18 14.71
N SER A 192 18.79 -16.35 15.98
CA SER A 192 18.35 -17.63 16.54
C SER A 192 16.94 -17.56 17.17
N PRO A 193 16.23 -18.70 17.26
CA PRO A 193 14.98 -18.78 18.02
C PRO A 193 15.20 -18.40 19.49
N GLY A 194 14.18 -17.80 20.11
CA GLY A 194 14.24 -17.34 21.51
C GLY A 194 15.02 -16.04 21.75
N GLU A 195 15.87 -15.60 20.81
CA GLU A 195 16.50 -14.28 20.87
C GLU A 195 15.46 -13.17 20.57
N PRO A 196 15.63 -11.96 21.15
CA PRO A 196 14.69 -10.87 20.95
C PRO A 196 14.73 -10.35 19.50
N TRP A 197 13.57 -10.01 18.97
CA TRP A 197 13.46 -9.33 17.67
C TRP A 197 14.11 -7.94 17.72
N LEU A 198 15.03 -7.68 16.80
CA LEU A 198 15.76 -6.43 16.67
C LEU A 198 15.25 -5.64 15.46
N MET A 199 14.77 -4.41 15.69
CA MET A 199 14.23 -3.57 14.61
C MET A 199 15.36 -3.06 13.70
N ILE A 200 15.20 -3.22 12.38
CA ILE A 200 16.07 -2.67 11.34
C ILE A 200 15.63 -1.27 10.91
N GLY A 201 14.33 -1.05 10.77
CA GLY A 201 13.78 0.20 10.31
C GLY A 201 12.26 0.26 10.45
N ALA A 202 11.72 1.47 10.39
CA ALA A 202 10.28 1.70 10.41
C ALA A 202 9.88 2.86 9.50
N SER A 203 8.67 2.78 8.93
CA SER A 203 8.12 3.71 7.94
C SER A 203 6.61 3.87 8.14
N PRO A 204 6.02 5.05 7.86
CA PRO A 204 4.56 5.17 7.85
C PRO A 204 3.97 4.36 6.69
N VAL A 205 2.75 3.86 6.88
CA VAL A 205 1.95 3.19 5.85
C VAL A 205 0.55 3.77 5.79
N ALA A 206 -0.23 3.36 4.79
CA ALA A 206 -1.67 3.52 4.81
C ALA A 206 -2.35 2.17 4.58
N THR A 207 -3.15 1.74 5.54
CA THR A 207 -3.94 0.50 5.46
C THR A 207 -5.38 0.80 5.10
N GLY A 208 -6.19 -0.25 4.97
CA GLY A 208 -7.59 -0.22 4.58
C GLY A 208 -8.43 0.75 5.40
N ARG A 209 -9.17 1.62 4.69
CA ARG A 209 -10.09 2.61 5.27
C ARG A 209 -11.52 2.10 5.14
N PRO A 210 -12.13 1.51 6.18
CA PRO A 210 -13.51 1.05 6.10
C PRO A 210 -14.48 2.25 5.94
N GLY A 211 -15.69 1.98 5.46
CA GLY A 211 -16.79 2.94 5.36
C GLY A 211 -17.34 3.13 3.95
N GLU A 212 -16.66 2.62 2.92
CA GLU A 212 -17.00 2.82 1.50
C GLU A 212 -17.05 1.50 0.75
N TYR A 213 -17.83 1.45 -0.33
CA TYR A 213 -17.97 0.24 -1.13
C TYR A 213 -16.60 -0.24 -1.62
N ASP A 214 -16.34 -1.53 -1.47
CA ASP A 214 -15.06 -2.18 -1.82
C ASP A 214 -13.85 -1.77 -0.94
N HIS A 215 -14.10 -1.08 0.18
CA HIS A 215 -13.04 -0.75 1.14
C HIS A 215 -13.00 -1.71 2.32
N PHE A 216 -12.04 -2.61 2.26
CA PHE A 216 -11.79 -3.58 3.32
C PHE A 216 -10.96 -2.97 4.45
N LEU A 217 -11.16 -3.51 5.64
CA LEU A 217 -10.19 -3.34 6.71
C LEU A 217 -9.04 -4.34 6.47
N THR A 218 -7.81 -3.84 6.35
CA THR A 218 -6.63 -4.68 6.05
C THR A 218 -6.56 -5.88 7.00
N PRO A 219 -6.52 -7.13 6.52
CA PRO A 219 -6.67 -8.31 7.37
C PRO A 219 -5.54 -8.46 8.40
N LEU A 220 -5.84 -9.07 9.53
CA LEU A 220 -4.84 -9.45 10.56
C LEU A 220 -4.30 -10.83 10.26
N GLY A 221 -3.05 -11.10 10.65
CA GLY A 221 -2.44 -12.42 10.58
C GLY A 221 -1.02 -12.43 10.05
N VAL A 222 -0.53 -13.64 9.76
CA VAL A 222 0.78 -13.89 9.14
C VAL A 222 0.55 -14.36 7.71
N PHE A 223 1.15 -13.64 6.76
CA PHE A 223 0.99 -13.86 5.34
C PHE A 223 2.34 -14.22 4.72
N ALA A 224 2.39 -15.35 4.02
CA ALA A 224 3.57 -15.75 3.25
C ALA A 224 3.60 -15.01 1.91
N HIS A 225 4.77 -14.52 1.54
CA HIS A 225 5.08 -13.96 0.25
C HIS A 225 5.79 -15.03 -0.58
N THR A 226 5.04 -15.65 -1.49
CA THR A 226 5.50 -16.79 -2.29
C THR A 226 5.23 -16.56 -3.78
N PRO A 227 6.02 -17.15 -4.69
CA PRO A 227 5.76 -17.10 -6.13
C PRO A 227 4.45 -17.77 -6.58
N ASP A 228 3.72 -18.47 -5.71
CA ASP A 228 2.37 -18.98 -6.03
C ASP A 228 1.40 -17.83 -6.30
N ASN A 229 1.62 -16.68 -5.66
CA ASN A 229 0.99 -15.41 -5.99
C ASN A 229 2.06 -14.50 -6.60
N MET A 230 2.32 -14.70 -7.90
CA MET A 230 3.35 -13.92 -8.61
C MET A 230 3.15 -12.42 -8.44
N ASP A 231 4.24 -11.75 -8.09
CA ASP A 231 4.31 -10.30 -7.99
C ASP A 231 4.18 -9.64 -9.37
N PHE A 232 3.88 -8.34 -9.34
CA PHE A 232 3.77 -7.51 -10.52
C PHE A 232 4.65 -6.26 -10.41
N ARG A 233 4.86 -5.59 -11.54
CA ARG A 233 5.48 -4.26 -11.58
C ARG A 233 4.50 -3.23 -12.08
N ALA A 234 4.47 -2.09 -11.41
CA ALA A 234 3.56 -1.00 -11.70
C ALA A 234 3.87 -0.39 -13.07
N GLU A 235 2.84 -0.15 -13.89
CA GLU A 235 3.02 0.58 -15.16
C GLU A 235 3.31 2.08 -14.93
N GLY A 236 2.89 2.61 -13.77
CA GLY A 236 3.03 4.01 -13.41
C GLY A 236 2.04 4.95 -14.11
N THR A 237 0.94 4.39 -14.61
CA THR A 237 -0.14 5.09 -15.30
C THR A 237 -1.02 5.86 -14.32
N MET A 238 -1.58 6.97 -14.78
CA MET A 238 -2.52 7.78 -14.00
C MET A 238 -3.94 7.24 -14.22
N ASN A 239 -4.71 7.10 -13.14
CA ASN A 239 -6.15 6.88 -13.24
C ASN A 239 -6.89 8.20 -13.55
N GLN A 240 -8.23 8.14 -13.66
CA GLN A 240 -9.09 9.30 -13.94
C GLN A 240 -8.94 10.47 -12.94
N ASN A 241 -8.44 10.19 -11.73
CA ASN A 241 -8.19 11.19 -10.69
C ASN A 241 -6.76 11.76 -10.73
N GLY A 242 -5.97 11.38 -11.74
CA GLY A 242 -4.57 11.81 -11.86
C GLY A 242 -3.66 11.21 -10.79
N ILE A 243 -3.97 9.99 -10.32
CA ILE A 243 -3.22 9.25 -9.30
C ILE A 243 -2.68 7.96 -9.90
N ARG A 244 -1.44 7.62 -9.55
CA ARG A 244 -0.86 6.31 -9.87
C ARG A 244 -1.16 5.32 -8.75
N GLY A 245 -2.12 4.42 -8.97
CA GLY A 245 -2.61 3.49 -7.92
C GLY A 245 -1.50 2.70 -7.22
N TYR A 246 -0.60 2.09 -8.01
CA TYR A 246 0.56 1.33 -7.53
C TYR A 246 1.87 2.14 -7.45
N GLY A 247 1.78 3.47 -7.46
CA GLY A 247 2.94 4.36 -7.43
C GLY A 247 3.61 4.56 -8.79
N ARG A 248 4.89 4.94 -8.79
CA ARG A 248 5.64 5.19 -10.04
C ARG A 248 5.79 3.91 -10.86
N ARG A 249 6.13 4.07 -12.14
CA ARG A 249 6.48 2.94 -13.00
C ARG A 249 7.58 2.11 -12.34
N ASP A 250 7.49 0.80 -12.55
CA ASP A 250 8.48 -0.21 -12.15
C ASP A 250 8.56 -0.49 -10.64
N MET A 251 7.66 0.09 -9.84
CA MET A 251 7.51 -0.29 -8.43
C MET A 251 6.94 -1.69 -8.30
N ARG A 252 7.40 -2.43 -7.30
CA ARG A 252 6.97 -3.80 -7.06
C ARG A 252 5.63 -3.84 -6.33
N ILE A 253 4.74 -4.70 -6.77
CA ILE A 253 3.51 -5.07 -6.05
C ILE A 253 3.77 -6.45 -5.46
N TYR A 254 3.88 -6.51 -4.14
CA TYR A 254 3.99 -7.75 -3.38
C TYR A 254 2.59 -8.33 -3.25
N ASP A 255 2.32 -9.44 -3.94
CA ASP A 255 1.01 -10.07 -3.95
C ASP A 255 0.96 -11.21 -2.93
N LEU A 256 0.07 -11.08 -1.94
CA LEU A 256 -0.09 -12.04 -0.84
C LEU A 256 -1.29 -12.95 -1.04
N GLY A 257 -1.91 -12.89 -2.22
CA GLY A 257 -2.97 -13.79 -2.61
C GLY A 257 -4.37 -13.34 -2.21
N TRP A 258 -5.31 -14.26 -2.38
CA TRP A 258 -6.69 -14.09 -1.97
C TRP A 258 -6.84 -14.41 -0.48
N VAL A 259 -7.48 -13.51 0.25
CA VAL A 259 -7.73 -13.65 1.69
C VAL A 259 -9.13 -13.19 2.03
N ASP A 260 -9.65 -13.68 3.15
CA ASP A 260 -10.90 -13.20 3.73
C ASP A 260 -10.67 -11.85 4.42
N GLY A 261 -11.32 -10.80 3.90
CA GLY A 261 -11.26 -9.44 4.41
C GLY A 261 -12.57 -9.01 5.06
N GLU A 262 -12.46 -8.28 6.17
CA GLU A 262 -13.62 -7.64 6.79
C GLU A 262 -14.09 -6.46 5.91
N ARG A 263 -15.34 -6.54 5.46
CA ARG A 263 -15.98 -5.48 4.68
C ARG A 263 -16.26 -4.29 5.58
N GLY A 264 -15.67 -3.14 5.23
CA GLY A 264 -15.98 -1.87 5.85
C GLY A 264 -17.30 -1.24 5.40
N TRP A 265 -18.12 -1.92 4.60
CA TRP A 265 -19.31 -1.35 3.95
C TRP A 265 -20.52 -2.28 3.97
N GLY A 266 -21.66 -1.74 3.51
CA GLY A 266 -22.93 -2.47 3.48
C GLY A 266 -23.33 -2.91 4.89
N LYS A 267 -23.75 -4.16 5.04
CA LYS A 267 -24.08 -4.76 6.36
C LYS A 267 -22.83 -5.25 7.11
N GLY A 268 -21.62 -4.86 6.69
CA GLY A 268 -20.37 -5.46 7.17
C GLY A 268 -20.24 -6.91 6.71
N GLY A 269 -19.48 -7.73 7.45
CA GLY A 269 -19.23 -9.15 7.19
C GLY A 269 -17.88 -9.40 6.51
N VAL A 270 -17.67 -10.63 6.01
CA VAL A 270 -16.40 -11.05 5.42
C VAL A 270 -16.59 -11.38 3.93
N SER A 271 -15.67 -10.94 3.09
CA SER A 271 -15.60 -11.21 1.65
C SER A 271 -14.16 -11.50 1.24
N GLN A 272 -13.96 -12.25 0.16
CA GLN A 272 -12.64 -12.39 -0.44
C GLN A 272 -12.14 -11.04 -0.97
N MET A 273 -10.86 -10.77 -0.74
CA MET A 273 -10.11 -9.65 -1.31
C MET A 273 -8.72 -10.12 -1.74
N ARG A 274 -8.13 -9.44 -2.73
CA ARG A 274 -6.72 -9.63 -3.08
C ARG A 274 -5.88 -8.78 -2.13
N PHE A 275 -5.07 -9.40 -1.29
CA PHE A 275 -4.22 -8.67 -0.35
C PHE A 275 -2.85 -8.39 -0.94
N GLN A 276 -2.50 -7.10 -1.00
CA GLN A 276 -1.27 -6.63 -1.63
C GLN A 276 -0.57 -5.59 -0.74
N MET A 277 0.76 -5.55 -0.85
CA MET A 277 1.58 -4.44 -0.37
C MET A 277 2.25 -3.77 -1.57
N HIS A 278 2.16 -2.45 -1.68
CA HIS A 278 2.68 -1.74 -2.85
C HIS A 278 3.07 -0.29 -2.58
N ALA A 279 3.89 0.26 -3.46
CA ALA A 279 4.25 1.67 -3.44
C ALA A 279 3.03 2.59 -3.63
N THR A 280 3.14 3.78 -3.08
CA THR A 280 2.10 4.82 -3.15
C THR A 280 2.51 5.88 -4.18
N ASP A 281 1.55 6.56 -4.81
CA ASP A 281 1.84 7.75 -5.63
C ASP A 281 2.64 8.78 -4.80
N PRO A 282 3.93 9.04 -5.13
CA PRO A 282 4.78 9.90 -4.33
C PRO A 282 4.38 11.37 -4.39
N ASP A 283 3.71 11.78 -5.47
CA ASP A 283 3.34 13.17 -5.73
C ASP A 283 2.01 13.53 -5.05
N ARG A 284 1.11 12.55 -4.89
CA ARG A 284 -0.27 12.77 -4.42
C ARG A 284 -0.58 12.15 -3.06
N LEU A 285 -0.27 10.86 -2.88
CA LEU A 285 -0.80 10.06 -1.78
C LEU A 285 0.24 9.67 -0.73
N GLU A 286 1.53 9.59 -1.09
CA GLU A 286 2.61 9.31 -0.13
C GLU A 286 2.68 10.33 1.03
N PRO A 287 2.38 11.64 0.83
CA PRO A 287 2.25 12.59 1.93
C PRO A 287 1.18 12.24 2.96
N LEU A 288 0.21 11.37 2.63
CA LEU A 288 -0.86 10.94 3.52
C LEU A 288 -0.53 9.67 4.32
N LEU A 289 0.58 8.98 4.05
CA LEU A 289 0.95 7.81 4.85
C LEU A 289 1.03 8.19 6.34
N GLY A 290 0.52 7.30 7.19
CA GLY A 290 0.29 7.51 8.63
C GLY A 290 -1.20 7.52 9.03
N ILE A 291 -2.12 7.33 8.06
CA ILE A 291 -3.58 7.16 8.27
C ILE A 291 -4.11 6.02 7.41
N ARG A 292 -5.28 5.48 7.79
CA ARG A 292 -6.03 4.54 6.94
C ARG A 292 -6.49 5.25 5.67
N HIS A 293 -6.03 4.77 4.53
CA HIS A 293 -6.26 5.39 3.23
C HIS A 293 -5.95 4.41 2.10
N SER A 294 -6.58 3.24 2.07
CA SER A 294 -6.58 2.28 0.94
C SER A 294 -7.88 1.47 0.92
N LYS A 295 -8.13 0.71 -0.15
CA LYS A 295 -9.22 -0.28 -0.23
C LYS A 295 -8.97 -1.59 0.53
N GLY A 296 -7.84 -1.72 1.24
CA GLY A 296 -7.50 -2.93 2.01
C GLY A 296 -6.03 -3.33 1.91
N CYS A 297 -5.31 -2.83 0.92
CA CYS A 297 -3.87 -3.03 0.73
C CYS A 297 -3.02 -2.33 1.80
N VAL A 298 -1.74 -2.70 1.89
CA VAL A 298 -0.72 -1.93 2.63
C VAL A 298 0.01 -1.03 1.64
N ARG A 299 -0.30 0.27 1.69
CA ARG A 299 0.39 1.30 0.92
C ARG A 299 1.67 1.74 1.64
N ILE A 300 2.81 1.65 0.96
CA ILE A 300 4.14 2.01 1.49
C ILE A 300 4.78 3.15 0.70
N PRO A 301 5.79 3.88 1.24
CA PRO A 301 6.53 4.87 0.47
C PRO A 301 7.29 4.24 -0.71
N ALA A 302 7.46 4.98 -1.80
CA ALA A 302 8.20 4.50 -2.97
C ALA A 302 9.65 4.11 -2.61
N SER A 303 10.32 4.88 -1.75
CA SER A 303 11.70 4.56 -1.34
C SER A 303 11.79 3.27 -0.51
N LEU A 304 10.74 2.95 0.27
CA LEU A 304 10.70 1.68 1.02
C LEU A 304 10.49 0.52 0.06
N ASN A 305 9.61 0.67 -0.93
CA ASN A 305 9.40 -0.35 -1.96
C ASN A 305 10.70 -0.70 -2.69
N VAL A 306 11.44 0.32 -3.15
CA VAL A 306 12.75 0.15 -3.80
C VAL A 306 13.74 -0.54 -2.86
N PHE A 307 13.79 -0.15 -1.58
CA PHE A 307 14.67 -0.79 -0.59
C PHE A 307 14.35 -2.28 -0.41
N LEU A 308 13.06 -2.63 -0.26
CA LEU A 308 12.63 -4.02 -0.08
C LEU A 308 12.97 -4.87 -1.31
N ASP A 309 12.77 -4.31 -2.51
CA ASP A 309 12.98 -4.97 -3.79
C ASP A 309 14.47 -5.12 -4.12
N HIS A 310 15.26 -4.05 -3.99
CA HIS A 310 16.68 -4.07 -4.30
C HIS A 310 17.48 -5.01 -3.37
N HIS A 311 17.07 -5.10 -2.10
CA HIS A 311 17.74 -5.97 -1.13
C HIS A 311 17.08 -7.33 -0.92
N GLY A 312 16.00 -7.64 -1.63
CA GLY A 312 15.29 -8.91 -1.51
C GLY A 312 14.80 -9.20 -0.09
N ILE A 313 14.35 -8.18 0.65
CA ILE A 313 13.99 -8.31 2.08
C ILE A 313 12.88 -9.34 2.30
N LEU A 314 12.01 -9.53 1.32
CA LEU A 314 10.89 -10.48 1.34
C LEU A 314 11.03 -11.59 0.29
N ASP A 315 12.20 -11.77 -0.31
CA ASP A 315 12.33 -12.58 -1.53
C ASP A 315 12.86 -14.00 -1.30
N ALA A 316 12.78 -14.57 -0.09
CA ALA A 316 13.41 -15.87 0.21
C ALA A 316 13.12 -16.95 -0.85
N GLU A 317 11.84 -17.11 -1.22
CA GLU A 317 11.44 -18.10 -2.22
C GLU A 317 11.73 -17.67 -3.67
N TYR A 318 11.63 -16.37 -3.97
CA TYR A 318 12.02 -15.81 -5.27
C TYR A 318 13.51 -16.03 -5.54
N GLU A 319 14.36 -15.83 -4.53
CA GLU A 319 15.80 -16.03 -4.60
C GLU A 319 16.17 -17.51 -4.67
N ALA A 320 15.44 -18.40 -3.98
CA ALA A 320 15.61 -19.84 -4.13
C ALA A 320 15.31 -20.30 -5.57
N LEU A 321 14.25 -19.78 -6.19
CA LEU A 321 13.94 -20.06 -7.59
C LEU A 321 15.00 -19.47 -8.54
N ALA A 322 15.47 -18.25 -8.30
CA ALA A 322 16.54 -17.64 -9.10
C ALA A 322 17.84 -18.45 -9.01
N ALA A 323 18.23 -18.88 -7.80
CA ALA A 323 19.40 -19.74 -7.57
C ALA A 323 19.28 -21.11 -8.24
N SER A 324 18.06 -21.62 -8.43
CA SER A 324 17.80 -22.84 -9.22
C SER A 324 17.89 -22.63 -10.75
N GLY A 325 18.21 -21.41 -11.19
CA GLY A 325 18.36 -21.05 -12.60
C GLY A 325 17.09 -20.52 -13.27
N LYS A 326 16.00 -20.29 -12.53
CA LYS A 326 14.80 -19.68 -13.10
C LYS A 326 14.99 -18.18 -13.30
N SER A 327 14.67 -17.70 -14.49
CA SER A 327 14.56 -16.25 -14.74
C SER A 327 13.16 -15.78 -14.34
N LEU A 328 13.10 -14.85 -13.39
CA LEU A 328 11.85 -14.25 -12.90
C LEU A 328 11.84 -12.78 -13.31
N TRP A 329 10.97 -12.44 -14.26
CA TRP A 329 10.88 -11.09 -14.84
C TRP A 329 10.62 -9.99 -13.81
N VAL A 330 9.98 -10.35 -12.70
CA VAL A 330 9.66 -9.43 -11.62
C VAL A 330 10.89 -9.06 -10.79
N LEU A 331 12.02 -9.76 -10.91
CA LEU A 331 13.21 -9.46 -10.12
C LEU A 331 14.21 -8.63 -10.94
N HIS A 332 14.66 -7.50 -10.40
CA HIS A 332 15.60 -6.60 -11.10
C HIS A 332 17.02 -7.18 -11.20
N SER A 333 17.70 -7.03 -12.33
CA SER A 333 19.04 -7.62 -12.51
C SER A 333 20.14 -7.01 -11.62
N ASP A 334 19.91 -5.81 -11.06
CA ASP A 334 20.87 -5.06 -10.26
C ASP A 334 20.67 -5.22 -8.73
N ARG A 335 19.81 -6.15 -8.28
CA ARG A 335 19.59 -6.42 -6.85
C ARG A 335 20.89 -6.73 -6.11
N VAL A 336 20.98 -6.24 -4.89
CA VAL A 336 22.01 -6.58 -3.90
C VAL A 336 21.32 -7.29 -2.73
N VAL A 337 21.00 -8.56 -2.97
CA VAL A 337 20.17 -9.39 -2.10
C VAL A 337 20.86 -9.67 -0.77
N THR A 338 20.11 -9.57 0.31
CA THR A 338 20.54 -9.96 1.65
C THR A 338 20.57 -11.49 1.82
N PRO A 339 21.52 -12.08 2.56
CA PRO A 339 21.50 -13.51 2.85
C PRO A 339 20.33 -13.92 3.77
N TRP A 340 19.72 -12.96 4.47
CA TRP A 340 18.59 -13.17 5.39
C TRP A 340 17.24 -12.79 4.77
N ALA A 341 17.04 -13.10 3.49
CA ALA A 341 15.80 -12.78 2.80
C ALA A 341 14.62 -13.43 3.54
N GLY A 342 13.59 -12.64 3.82
CA GLY A 342 12.37 -13.05 4.51
C GLY A 342 11.30 -13.59 3.58
N ARG A 343 10.22 -14.10 4.18
CA ARG A 343 9.00 -14.49 3.43
C ARG A 343 7.70 -14.07 4.10
N PHE A 344 7.75 -13.43 5.27
CA PHE A 344 6.55 -13.15 6.04
C PHE A 344 6.28 -11.66 6.17
N ILE A 345 5.03 -11.31 5.90
CA ILE A 345 4.41 -10.06 6.31
C ILE A 345 3.41 -10.38 7.41
N VAL A 346 3.56 -9.75 8.56
CA VAL A 346 2.69 -9.91 9.72
C VAL A 346 1.89 -8.64 9.91
N VAL A 347 0.57 -8.73 9.99
CA VAL A 347 -0.31 -7.59 10.25
C VAL A 347 -0.96 -7.74 11.62
N VAL A 348 -0.73 -6.75 12.47
CA VAL A 348 -1.29 -6.65 13.83
C VAL A 348 -2.14 -5.39 13.98
N ASP A 349 -2.99 -5.35 15.01
CA ASP A 349 -3.61 -4.12 15.51
C ASP A 349 -3.10 -3.92 16.94
N SER A 350 -2.35 -2.85 17.20
CA SER A 350 -1.87 -2.57 18.57
C SER A 350 -2.98 -2.13 19.53
N GLU A 351 -4.19 -1.89 19.02
CA GLU A 351 -5.34 -1.35 19.74
C GLU A 351 -5.10 -0.02 20.47
N ARG A 352 -3.99 0.66 20.15
CA ARG A 352 -3.60 1.94 20.74
C ARG A 352 -4.75 2.95 20.60
N LYS A 353 -5.21 3.47 21.75
CA LYS A 353 -6.29 4.47 21.79
C LYS A 353 -5.79 5.88 21.47
N THR A 354 -4.50 6.13 21.67
CA THR A 354 -3.86 7.42 21.40
C THR A 354 -2.71 7.25 20.41
N ARG A 355 -2.56 8.26 19.54
CA ARG A 355 -1.48 8.32 18.56
C ARG A 355 -0.14 8.61 19.25
N PRO A 356 0.87 7.74 19.10
CA PRO A 356 2.19 8.03 19.63
C PRO A 356 2.86 9.18 18.87
N ALA A 357 3.67 9.96 19.57
CA ALA A 357 4.43 11.07 18.98
C ALA A 357 5.39 10.62 17.86
N TRP A 358 5.89 9.38 17.92
CA TRP A 358 6.79 8.83 16.90
C TRP A 358 6.08 8.37 15.63
N SER A 359 4.74 8.27 15.62
CA SER A 359 3.93 8.03 14.41
C SER A 359 2.91 9.15 14.19
N PRO A 360 3.37 10.36 13.83
CA PRO A 360 2.49 11.50 13.65
C PRO A 360 1.55 11.29 12.45
N ALA A 361 0.34 11.85 12.55
CA ALA A 361 -0.56 11.92 11.41
C ALA A 361 0.01 12.87 10.35
N PRO A 362 -0.32 12.69 9.06
CA PRO A 362 0.05 13.64 8.03
C PRO A 362 -0.57 15.01 8.33
N GLY A 363 0.22 16.07 8.12
CA GLY A 363 -0.18 17.44 8.40
C GLY A 363 -1.33 17.92 7.50
N SER A 364 -2.04 18.97 7.92
CA SER A 364 -3.19 19.54 7.19
C SER A 364 -2.87 19.92 5.74
N LYS A 365 -1.65 20.43 5.49
CA LYS A 365 -1.18 20.76 4.13
C LYS A 365 -1.08 19.54 3.20
N ALA A 366 -0.74 18.37 3.73
CA ALA A 366 -0.70 17.14 2.94
C ALA A 366 -2.13 16.72 2.55
N ARG A 367 -3.06 16.79 3.50
CA ARG A 367 -4.49 16.48 3.27
C ARG A 367 -5.15 17.42 2.26
N ALA A 368 -4.78 18.70 2.27
CA ALA A 368 -5.33 19.68 1.32
C ALA A 368 -4.88 19.47 -0.14
N LYS A 369 -3.82 18.68 -0.38
CA LYS A 369 -3.31 18.38 -1.72
C LYS A 369 -3.96 17.16 -2.38
N VAL A 370 -4.81 16.44 -1.65
CA VAL A 370 -5.51 15.27 -2.16
C VAL A 370 -6.60 15.75 -3.12
N PRO A 371 -6.61 15.31 -4.39
CA PRO A 371 -7.70 15.61 -5.30
C PRO A 371 -9.04 15.17 -4.71
N ALA A 372 -10.14 15.84 -5.08
CA ALA A 372 -11.48 15.37 -4.76
C ALA A 372 -11.67 13.95 -5.35
N GLY A 373 -12.12 13.00 -4.52
CA GLY A 373 -12.22 11.58 -4.91
C GLY A 373 -10.88 10.83 -4.96
N GLY A 374 -9.76 11.48 -4.65
CA GLY A 374 -8.43 10.85 -4.54
C GLY A 374 -8.31 9.87 -3.38
N ASP A 375 -9.30 9.85 -2.50
CA ASP A 375 -9.46 8.90 -1.40
C ASP A 375 -10.19 7.62 -1.79
N GLN A 376 -10.88 7.62 -2.95
CA GLN A 376 -11.48 6.46 -3.63
C GLN A 376 -10.54 5.83 -4.68
N ALA A 377 -9.42 6.50 -4.95
CA ALA A 377 -8.51 6.20 -6.04
C ALA A 377 -7.55 5.06 -5.64
N ASP A 378 -8.03 3.83 -5.79
CA ASP A 378 -7.22 2.65 -6.09
C ASP A 378 -7.56 2.24 -7.52
#